data_AF-A0A848WTX1-F1
#
_entry.id   AF-A0A848WTX1-F1
#
_cell.length_a   1.000
_cell.length_b   1.000
_cell.length_c   1.000
_cell.angle_alpha   90.00
_cell.angle_beta   90.00
_cell.angle_gamma   90.00
#
_symmetry.space_group_name_H-M   'P 1'
#
loop_
_entity.id
_entity.type
_entity.pdbx_description
1 polymer ?
#
loop_
_entity_poly.entity_id
_entity_poly.type
_entity_poly.pdbx_seq_one_letter_code
_entity_poly.pdbx_strand_id
1 'polypeptide(L)'
;MNRRFAPLLAIFAAVFGLGFAASESQAQVVIYKFDFAKDGPSINYGFYDEAWVVADATGGSASWILTFRSGAQRLYITIEDFGSFFFASKSRTVKGILSAAASDGTPQTSFLAIGELGETVQAGAIRVRVPKSMKGQALSADDESMLPFDSQDGSFGYAGISSMSGKLQVRRSKDANDDRQTVAEAFADVVAYIERRGFTEFDDGTGDDDGDGGGAALIP
;
A
#
# COMPACT_ATOMS: atom_id res chain seq x y z
N MET A 1 -73.58 21.99 11.98
CA MET A 1 -72.24 22.58 11.76
C MET A 1 -71.29 22.05 12.82
N ASN A 2 -70.07 21.68 12.39
CA ASN A 2 -68.83 21.51 13.18
C ASN A 2 -68.46 20.12 13.75
N ARG A 3 -67.93 19.29 12.84
CA ARG A 3 -66.68 18.50 12.85
C ARG A 3 -65.94 18.26 14.19
N ARG A 4 -65.55 16.99 14.42
CA ARG A 4 -64.16 16.46 14.55
C ARG A 4 -64.22 14.96 14.89
N PHE A 5 -64.07 14.04 13.93
CA PHE A 5 -62.85 13.41 13.39
C PHE A 5 -62.06 12.50 14.38
N ALA A 6 -62.32 11.19 14.22
CA ALA A 6 -61.47 10.00 14.32
C ALA A 6 -60.67 9.66 15.61
N PRO A 7 -60.88 8.44 16.15
CA PRO A 7 -59.86 7.73 16.92
C PRO A 7 -59.33 6.49 16.15
N LEU A 8 -58.15 6.03 16.56
CA LEU A 8 -57.51 4.74 16.23
C LEU A 8 -57.10 4.49 14.77
N LEU A 9 -55.80 4.63 14.49
CA LEU A 9 -55.02 3.56 13.86
C LEU A 9 -53.51 3.83 14.05
N ALA A 10 -52.96 3.43 15.20
CA ALA A 10 -51.51 3.32 15.39
C ALA A 10 -51.10 1.90 14.97
N ILE A 11 -50.76 1.71 13.69
CA ILE A 11 -50.16 0.47 13.20
C ILE A 11 -48.64 0.62 13.24
N PHE A 12 -48.05 -0.14 14.15
CA PHE A 12 -46.67 -0.60 14.23
C PHE A 12 -45.90 -0.54 12.89
N ALA A 13 -44.97 0.42 12.78
CA ALA A 13 -43.84 0.33 11.86
C ALA A 13 -42.60 -0.12 12.69
N ALA A 14 -42.56 -1.41 13.01
CA ALA A 14 -41.43 -2.02 13.71
C ALA A 14 -41.05 -3.32 13.01
N VAL A 15 -40.52 -3.25 11.79
CA VAL A 15 -39.90 -4.38 11.11
C VAL A 15 -38.82 -3.86 10.17
N PHE A 16 -37.68 -4.57 10.13
CA PHE A 16 -36.49 -4.36 9.31
C PHE A 16 -35.41 -3.43 9.87
N GLY A 17 -35.14 -3.57 11.17
CA GLY A 17 -33.80 -3.43 11.74
C GLY A 17 -33.06 -4.77 11.74
N LEU A 18 -33.01 -5.48 10.60
CA LEU A 18 -32.09 -6.61 10.45
C LEU A 18 -30.72 -6.00 10.21
N GLY A 19 -30.05 -5.68 11.30
CA GLY A 19 -28.62 -5.39 11.29
C GLY A 19 -27.94 -6.59 10.65
N PHE A 20 -27.50 -6.42 9.41
CA PHE A 20 -26.47 -7.27 8.85
C PHE A 20 -25.29 -7.09 9.79
N ALA A 21 -25.09 -8.04 10.70
CA ALA A 21 -23.81 -8.24 11.32
C ALA A 21 -22.86 -8.49 10.15
N ALA A 22 -22.17 -7.43 9.71
CA ALA A 22 -21.06 -7.56 8.80
C ALA A 22 -20.15 -8.60 9.44
N SER A 23 -20.14 -9.79 8.86
CA SER A 23 -19.18 -10.80 9.27
C SER A 23 -17.86 -10.19 8.83
N GLU A 24 -17.14 -9.59 9.78
CA GLU A 24 -15.78 -9.14 9.56
C GLU A 24 -15.01 -10.37 9.10
N SER A 25 -14.85 -10.47 7.78
CA SER A 25 -13.94 -11.42 7.18
C SER A 25 -12.59 -11.11 7.78
N GLN A 26 -12.12 -11.96 8.69
CA GLN A 26 -10.77 -11.84 9.23
C GLN A 26 -9.81 -11.82 8.04
N ALA A 27 -9.23 -10.65 7.80
CA ALA A 27 -8.37 -10.42 6.64
C ALA A 27 -7.18 -11.36 6.75
N GLN A 28 -6.80 -11.96 5.63
CA GLN A 28 -5.74 -12.96 5.61
C GLN A 28 -4.46 -12.22 5.30
N VAL A 29 -3.59 -11.92 6.24
CA VAL A 29 -2.51 -10.95 5.97
C VAL A 29 -1.30 -11.63 5.31
N VAL A 30 -0.81 -11.05 4.21
CA VAL A 30 0.55 -11.28 3.69
C VAL A 30 1.39 -10.02 3.80
N ILE A 31 2.66 -10.20 4.17
CA ILE A 31 3.63 -9.11 4.32
C ILE A 31 4.84 -9.46 3.49
N TYR A 32 5.17 -8.63 2.51
CA TYR A 32 6.40 -8.76 1.71
C TYR A 32 7.39 -7.67 2.09
N LYS A 33 8.67 -8.01 2.06
CA LYS A 33 9.76 -7.03 2.05
C LYS A 33 10.43 -7.08 0.69
N PHE A 34 10.49 -5.95 0.00
CA PHE A 34 11.21 -5.74 -1.24
C PHE A 34 12.51 -5.00 -0.97
N ASP A 35 13.57 -5.46 -1.62
CA ASP A 35 14.81 -4.71 -1.76
C ASP A 35 14.89 -4.20 -3.20
N PHE A 36 15.33 -2.96 -3.40
CA PHE A 36 15.51 -2.36 -4.72
C PHE A 36 16.98 -2.30 -5.10
N ALA A 37 17.24 -2.38 -6.40
CA ALA A 37 18.55 -2.12 -6.97
C ALA A 37 18.36 -1.37 -8.28
N LYS A 38 19.13 -0.28 -8.45
CA LYS A 38 19.18 0.48 -9.71
C LYS A 38 19.36 -0.46 -10.91
N ASP A 39 18.56 -0.25 -11.94
CA ASP A 39 18.60 -1.03 -13.17
C ASP A 39 18.57 -0.08 -14.38
N GLY A 40 19.54 -0.21 -15.28
CA GLY A 40 19.64 0.64 -16.46
C GLY A 40 20.01 2.12 -16.21
N PRO A 41 19.85 2.97 -17.25
CA PRO A 41 20.12 4.41 -17.17
C PRO A 41 19.15 5.12 -16.22
N SER A 42 19.63 6.18 -15.56
CA SER A 42 18.77 7.05 -14.76
C SER A 42 19.28 8.49 -14.78
N ILE A 43 18.37 9.43 -14.60
CA ILE A 43 18.61 10.88 -14.50
C ILE A 43 17.97 11.32 -13.19
N ASN A 44 18.76 11.91 -12.28
CA ASN A 44 18.31 12.44 -10.98
C ASN A 44 17.44 11.49 -10.15
N TYR A 45 17.55 10.18 -10.38
CA TYR A 45 16.68 9.18 -9.75
C TYR A 45 17.32 8.65 -8.47
N GLY A 46 16.80 9.08 -7.32
CA GLY A 46 16.87 8.32 -6.09
C GLY A 46 15.85 7.18 -6.10
N PHE A 47 16.25 6.04 -5.55
CA PHE A 47 15.37 4.90 -5.40
C PHE A 47 15.27 4.54 -3.92
N TYR A 48 14.11 4.00 -3.54
CA TYR A 48 13.88 3.48 -2.20
C TYR A 48 14.88 2.36 -1.89
N ASP A 49 15.38 2.30 -0.65
CA ASP A 49 16.24 1.21 -0.19
C ASP A 49 15.45 -0.10 -0.07
N GLU A 50 14.30 -0.02 0.62
CA GLU A 50 13.41 -1.15 0.90
C GLU A 50 11.96 -0.70 0.76
N ALA A 51 11.06 -1.63 0.43
CA ALA A 51 9.62 -1.45 0.60
C ALA A 51 9.03 -2.59 1.41
N TRP A 52 8.03 -2.28 2.23
CA TRP A 52 7.20 -3.27 2.91
C TRP A 52 5.79 -3.17 2.35
N VAL A 53 5.23 -4.30 1.92
CA VAL A 53 3.89 -4.35 1.34
C VAL A 53 3.01 -5.27 2.17
N VAL A 54 1.87 -4.76 2.60
CA VAL A 54 0.86 -5.48 3.38
C VAL A 54 -0.42 -5.58 2.55
N ALA A 55 -0.95 -6.78 2.40
CA ALA A 55 -2.15 -7.04 1.60
C ALA A 55 -2.94 -8.24 2.13
N ASP A 56 -4.17 -8.41 1.65
CA ASP A 56 -4.91 -9.66 1.86
C ASP A 56 -4.33 -10.78 0.97
N ALA A 57 -4.10 -11.95 1.54
CA ALA A 57 -3.53 -13.15 0.95
C ALA A 57 -4.43 -13.72 -0.14
N THR A 58 -5.74 -13.46 -0.07
CA THR A 58 -6.73 -13.83 -1.07
C THR A 58 -6.79 -12.84 -2.24
N GLY A 59 -6.11 -11.71 -2.10
CA GLY A 59 -6.06 -10.62 -3.06
C GLY A 59 -6.93 -9.42 -2.67
N GLY A 60 -6.65 -8.26 -3.24
CA GLY A 60 -7.30 -7.00 -2.90
C GLY A 60 -6.31 -5.83 -2.91
N SER A 61 -6.66 -4.76 -2.22
CA SER A 61 -5.79 -3.59 -2.02
C SER A 61 -4.51 -3.97 -1.28
N ALA A 62 -3.43 -3.25 -1.58
CA ALA A 62 -2.14 -3.39 -0.92
C ALA A 62 -1.68 -2.03 -0.40
N SER A 63 -1.15 -1.99 0.81
CA SER A 63 -0.56 -0.79 1.41
C SER A 63 0.96 -0.92 1.46
N TRP A 64 1.66 0.19 1.27
CA TRP A 64 3.11 0.24 1.10
C TRP A 64 3.78 1.12 2.15
N ILE A 65 4.96 0.69 2.58
CA ILE A 65 5.86 1.49 3.40
C ILE A 65 7.19 1.53 2.65
N LEU A 66 7.51 2.68 2.09
CA LEU A 66 8.71 2.90 1.29
C LEU A 66 9.77 3.51 2.18
N THR A 67 10.99 2.97 2.16
CA THR A 67 12.08 3.45 3.02
C THR A 67 13.24 3.94 2.17
N PHE A 68 13.89 5.02 2.60
CA PHE A 68 15.03 5.61 1.89
C PHE A 68 15.97 6.33 2.87
N ARG A 69 17.08 6.83 2.36
CA ARG A 69 18.05 7.61 3.14
C ARG A 69 18.28 8.98 2.53
N SER A 70 18.31 9.99 3.39
CA SER A 70 18.76 11.33 3.05
C SER A 70 19.92 11.70 3.96
N GLY A 71 21.14 11.68 3.41
CA GLY A 71 22.37 11.81 4.20
C GLY A 71 22.48 10.72 5.28
N ALA A 72 22.49 11.13 6.55
CA ALA A 72 22.53 10.22 7.70
C ALA A 72 21.15 9.77 8.19
N GLN A 73 20.07 10.40 7.71
CA GLN A 73 18.71 10.11 8.15
C GLN A 73 18.15 8.89 7.44
N ARG A 74 17.35 8.12 8.17
CA ARG A 74 16.59 6.97 7.67
C ARG A 74 15.12 7.35 7.70
N LEU A 75 14.52 7.41 6.52
CA LEU A 75 13.18 7.97 6.35
C LEU A 75 12.24 6.91 5.77
N TYR A 76 10.96 7.01 6.08
CA TYR A 76 9.92 6.21 5.45
C TYR A 76 8.70 7.04 5.05
N ILE A 77 7.97 6.57 4.04
CA ILE A 77 6.66 7.09 3.63
C ILE A 77 5.67 5.94 3.67
N THR A 78 4.47 6.20 4.20
CA THR A 78 3.33 5.27 4.17
C THR A 78 2.36 5.65 3.06
N ILE A 79 1.90 4.66 2.31
CA ILE A 79 0.88 4.85 1.28
C ILE A 79 -0.15 3.73 1.42
N GLU A 80 -1.30 4.07 2.00
CA GLU A 80 -2.41 3.14 2.18
C GLU A 80 -3.18 2.93 0.88
N ASP A 81 -3.72 1.73 0.69
CA ASP A 81 -4.51 1.35 -0.50
C ASP A 81 -3.83 1.63 -1.87
N PHE A 82 -2.49 1.67 -1.86
CA PHE A 82 -1.66 1.91 -3.02
C PHE A 82 -1.41 0.64 -3.85
N GLY A 83 -2.36 0.34 -4.72
CA GLY A 83 -2.26 -0.77 -5.66
C GLY A 83 -2.92 -2.05 -5.15
N SER A 84 -2.51 -3.19 -5.69
CA SER A 84 -3.21 -4.46 -5.51
C SER A 84 -2.29 -5.67 -5.50
N PHE A 85 -2.71 -6.67 -4.73
CA PHE A 85 -2.21 -8.04 -4.81
C PHE A 85 -3.30 -8.92 -5.42
N PHE A 86 -2.96 -9.73 -6.41
CA PHE A 86 -3.93 -10.63 -7.07
C PHE A 86 -3.24 -11.84 -7.70
N PHE A 87 -4.04 -12.79 -8.18
CA PHE A 87 -3.55 -13.99 -8.85
C PHE A 87 -3.91 -13.97 -10.32
N ALA A 88 -2.92 -14.19 -11.18
CA ALA A 88 -3.12 -14.39 -12.61
C ALA A 88 -2.85 -15.85 -12.98
N SER A 89 -3.70 -16.43 -13.82
CA SER A 89 -3.56 -17.81 -14.28
C SER A 89 -3.46 -17.91 -15.80
N LYS A 90 -2.51 -18.71 -16.28
CA LYS A 90 -2.44 -19.15 -17.69
C LYS A 90 -2.28 -20.66 -17.72
N SER A 91 -3.29 -21.35 -18.24
CA SER A 91 -3.35 -22.82 -18.29
C SER A 91 -3.23 -23.45 -16.90
N ARG A 92 -2.12 -24.12 -16.58
CA ARG A 92 -1.87 -24.76 -15.27
C ARG A 92 -0.97 -23.93 -14.35
N THR A 93 -0.57 -22.74 -14.79
CA THR A 93 0.35 -21.88 -14.06
C THR A 93 -0.44 -20.75 -13.42
N VAL A 94 -0.33 -20.62 -12.10
CA VAL A 94 -0.84 -19.47 -11.35
C VAL A 94 0.35 -18.70 -10.78
N LYS A 95 0.31 -17.37 -10.89
CA LYS A 95 1.31 -16.45 -10.36
C LYS A 95 0.61 -15.46 -9.43
N GLY A 96 1.25 -15.12 -8.32
CA GLY A 96 0.86 -13.93 -7.56
C GLY A 96 1.47 -12.71 -8.23
N ILE A 97 0.69 -11.65 -8.32
CA ILE A 97 1.05 -10.36 -8.91
C ILE A 97 0.81 -9.28 -7.87
N LEU A 98 1.76 -8.37 -7.78
CA LEU A 98 1.68 -7.18 -6.97
C LEU A 98 1.94 -5.99 -7.90
N SER A 99 0.97 -5.08 -7.96
CA SER A 99 0.97 -3.97 -8.92
C SER A 99 0.50 -2.70 -8.23
N ALA A 100 1.24 -1.61 -8.37
CA ALA A 100 0.85 -0.30 -7.86
C ALA A 100 1.28 0.78 -8.86
N ALA A 101 0.52 1.87 -8.95
CA ALA A 101 0.87 3.00 -9.80
C ALA A 101 0.31 4.28 -9.19
N ALA A 102 1.17 5.28 -9.03
CA ALA A 102 0.78 6.65 -8.74
C ALA A 102 0.61 7.37 -10.08
N SER A 103 -0.63 7.67 -10.45
CA SER A 103 -0.95 8.39 -11.69
C SER A 103 -1.08 9.89 -11.50
N ASP A 104 -1.24 10.32 -10.25
CA ASP A 104 -1.42 11.69 -9.81
C ASP A 104 -0.34 12.07 -8.79
N GLY A 105 0.16 13.29 -8.90
CA GLY A 105 1.25 13.81 -8.09
C GLY A 105 2.65 13.58 -8.68
N THR A 106 3.63 14.15 -7.99
CA THR A 106 5.06 14.04 -8.24
C THR A 106 5.66 13.40 -7.01
N PRO A 107 6.36 12.25 -7.10
CA PRO A 107 6.78 11.47 -8.28
C PRO A 107 5.76 10.46 -8.88
N GLN A 108 5.61 10.38 -10.21
CA GLN A 108 4.85 9.29 -10.86
C GLN A 108 5.65 7.99 -10.85
N THR A 109 5.21 7.02 -10.07
CA THR A 109 5.90 5.73 -9.92
C THR A 109 4.96 4.54 -10.11
N SER A 110 5.39 3.56 -10.91
CA SER A 110 4.72 2.29 -11.11
C SER A 110 5.58 1.12 -10.63
N PHE A 111 4.97 0.19 -9.91
CA PHE A 111 5.58 -1.04 -9.40
C PHE A 111 4.89 -2.26 -9.99
N LEU A 112 5.65 -3.23 -10.47
CA LEU A 112 5.12 -4.53 -10.90
C LEU A 112 6.02 -5.66 -10.45
N ALA A 113 5.52 -6.55 -9.59
CA ALA A 113 6.20 -7.76 -9.12
C ALA A 113 5.38 -9.01 -9.40
N ILE A 114 6.07 -10.09 -9.78
CA ILE A 114 5.46 -11.38 -10.10
C ILE A 114 6.21 -12.49 -9.37
N GLY A 115 5.48 -13.45 -8.80
CA GLY A 115 6.05 -14.59 -8.11
C GLY A 115 5.28 -15.89 -8.32
N GLU A 116 5.99 -17.02 -8.21
CA GLU A 116 5.38 -18.36 -8.23
C GLU A 116 4.83 -18.74 -6.86
N LEU A 117 3.67 -19.39 -6.84
CA LEU A 117 3.05 -19.86 -5.60
C LEU A 117 3.91 -20.94 -4.93
N GLY A 118 4.49 -20.61 -3.78
CA GLY A 118 5.50 -21.44 -3.13
C GLY A 118 5.30 -21.64 -1.63
N GLU A 119 4.58 -20.74 -0.96
CA GLU A 119 4.35 -20.80 0.48
C GLU A 119 2.85 -20.88 0.76
N THR A 120 2.46 -21.54 1.85
CA THR A 120 1.06 -21.57 2.30
C THR A 120 0.93 -20.74 3.55
N VAL A 121 0.10 -19.70 3.48
CA VAL A 121 -0.28 -18.89 4.63
C VAL A 121 -1.60 -19.40 5.15
N GLN A 122 -1.68 -19.62 6.46
CA GLN A 122 -2.91 -20.00 7.14
C GLN A 122 -3.53 -18.76 7.75
N ALA A 123 -4.80 -18.52 7.46
CA ALA A 123 -5.58 -17.44 8.03
C ALA A 123 -6.92 -18.02 8.51
N GLY A 124 -7.03 -18.14 9.84
CA GLY A 124 -8.12 -18.89 10.47
C GLY A 124 -8.22 -20.33 9.93
N ALA A 125 -9.37 -20.65 9.32
CA ALA A 125 -9.65 -21.97 8.75
C ALA A 125 -9.20 -22.13 7.29
N ILE A 126 -8.78 -21.04 6.63
CA ILE A 126 -8.45 -21.04 5.20
C ILE A 126 -6.93 -21.13 5.02
N ARG A 127 -6.51 -21.86 3.99
CA ARG A 127 -5.11 -21.98 3.56
C ARG A 127 -4.97 -21.40 2.16
N VAL A 128 -4.12 -20.39 2.01
CA VAL A 128 -3.88 -19.74 0.71
C VAL A 128 -2.44 -19.94 0.31
N ARG A 129 -2.24 -20.34 -0.95
CA ARG A 129 -0.90 -20.43 -1.53
C ARG A 129 -0.51 -19.08 -2.11
N VAL A 130 0.62 -18.55 -1.66
CA VAL A 130 1.13 -17.24 -2.04
C VAL A 130 2.58 -17.36 -2.54
N PRO A 131 3.09 -16.36 -3.26
CA PRO A 131 4.50 -16.33 -3.60
C PRO A 131 5.42 -16.31 -2.38
N LYS A 132 6.44 -17.15 -2.38
CA LYS A 132 7.51 -17.05 -1.38
C LYS A 132 8.47 -15.89 -1.69
N SER A 133 8.67 -15.67 -2.98
CA SER A 133 9.51 -14.61 -3.52
C SER A 133 8.86 -14.03 -4.77
N MET A 134 9.06 -12.73 -4.98
CA MET A 134 8.58 -12.01 -6.16
C MET A 134 9.74 -11.24 -6.78
N LYS A 135 9.71 -11.06 -8.10
CA LYS A 135 10.67 -10.22 -8.82
C LYS A 135 9.93 -9.26 -9.73
N GLY A 136 10.48 -8.08 -9.92
CA GLY A 136 9.77 -7.01 -10.59
C GLY A 136 10.62 -5.81 -10.92
N GLN A 137 9.95 -4.75 -11.33
CA GLN A 137 10.55 -3.44 -11.59
C GLN A 137 9.71 -2.34 -10.97
N ALA A 138 10.39 -1.28 -10.54
CA ALA A 138 9.79 0.02 -10.32
C ALA A 138 10.25 0.97 -11.43
N LEU A 139 9.31 1.68 -12.02
CA LEU A 139 9.54 2.68 -13.05
C LEU A 139 9.05 4.01 -12.50
N SER A 140 9.90 5.02 -12.53
CA SER A 140 9.54 6.33 -12.04
C SER A 140 10.03 7.39 -13.01
N ALA A 141 9.18 8.37 -13.28
CA ALA A 141 9.54 9.53 -14.08
C ALA A 141 8.67 10.73 -13.71
N ASP A 142 9.28 11.90 -13.64
CA ASP A 142 8.58 13.18 -13.52
C ASP A 142 9.36 14.25 -14.27
N ASP A 143 8.65 15.17 -14.91
CA ASP A 143 9.27 16.28 -15.63
C ASP A 143 9.63 17.45 -14.71
N GLU A 144 9.10 17.47 -13.47
CA GLU A 144 9.25 18.52 -12.45
C GLU A 144 9.00 19.94 -13.00
N SER A 145 8.29 20.05 -14.12
CA SER A 145 8.17 21.30 -14.89
C SER A 145 7.38 22.39 -14.15
N MET A 146 6.65 21.99 -13.11
CA MET A 146 5.80 22.84 -12.28
C MET A 146 6.52 23.39 -11.04
N LEU A 147 7.73 22.91 -10.73
CA LEU A 147 8.53 23.41 -9.61
C LEU A 147 9.31 24.67 -10.05
N PRO A 148 9.41 25.71 -9.19
CA PRO A 148 10.19 26.89 -9.51
C PRO A 148 11.65 26.49 -9.76
N PHE A 149 12.16 26.85 -10.94
CA PHE A 149 13.51 26.54 -11.42
C PHE A 149 14.59 27.01 -10.43
N ASP A 150 15.10 26.11 -9.58
CA ASP A 150 16.23 26.44 -8.69
C ASP A 150 17.20 25.25 -8.46
N SER A 151 17.36 24.37 -9.45
CA SER A 151 18.46 23.41 -9.40
C SER A 151 19.77 24.14 -9.73
N GLN A 152 20.68 24.17 -8.75
CA GLN A 152 22.00 24.83 -8.89
C GLN A 152 22.86 24.23 -10.03
N ASP A 153 22.51 23.04 -10.51
CA ASP A 153 23.18 22.34 -11.60
C ASP A 153 22.44 22.41 -12.96
N GLY A 154 21.25 23.02 -12.99
CA GLY A 154 20.42 23.16 -14.19
C GLY A 154 19.81 21.85 -14.69
N SER A 155 19.86 20.77 -13.89
CA SER A 155 19.16 19.53 -14.21
C SER A 155 17.67 19.63 -13.81
N PHE A 156 16.77 19.09 -14.64
CA PHE A 156 15.33 19.13 -14.41
C PHE A 156 14.70 17.77 -14.68
N GLY A 157 13.72 17.42 -13.86
CA GLY A 157 13.04 16.14 -13.92
C GLY A 157 13.92 15.00 -13.41
N TYR A 158 13.27 13.88 -13.17
CA TYR A 158 13.95 12.65 -12.84
C TYR A 158 13.31 11.49 -13.62
N ALA A 159 14.12 10.49 -13.96
CA ALA A 159 13.64 9.29 -14.62
C ALA A 159 14.56 8.12 -14.30
N GLY A 160 13.97 6.97 -13.98
CA GLY A 160 14.77 5.78 -13.69
C GLY A 160 13.96 4.51 -13.59
N ILE A 161 14.69 3.41 -13.67
CA ILE A 161 14.18 2.06 -13.47
C ILE A 161 14.98 1.45 -12.32
N SER A 162 14.30 0.73 -11.45
CA SER A 162 14.95 -0.14 -10.48
C SER A 162 14.36 -1.54 -10.58
N SER A 163 15.23 -2.54 -10.47
CA SER A 163 14.81 -3.91 -10.22
C SER A 163 14.39 -4.05 -8.77
N MET A 164 13.35 -4.83 -8.51
CA MET A 164 12.91 -5.13 -7.15
C MET A 164 12.80 -6.64 -6.91
N SER A 165 13.19 -7.07 -5.72
CA SER A 165 13.12 -8.46 -5.27
C SER A 165 12.40 -8.54 -3.92
N GLY A 166 11.20 -9.12 -3.94
CA GLY A 166 10.35 -9.32 -2.77
C GLY A 166 10.53 -10.67 -2.13
N LYS A 167 10.52 -10.73 -0.80
CA LYS A 167 10.44 -11.96 -0.01
C LYS A 167 9.29 -11.88 0.98
N LEU A 168 8.50 -12.96 1.03
CA LEU A 168 7.45 -13.11 2.03
C LEU A 168 8.07 -13.13 3.43
N GLN A 169 7.55 -12.28 4.30
CA GLN A 169 7.93 -12.21 5.70
C GLN A 169 7.14 -13.23 6.49
N VAL A 170 7.46 -14.52 6.28
CA VAL A 170 6.70 -15.67 6.79
C VAL A 170 6.33 -15.53 8.26
N ARG A 171 7.29 -15.16 9.12
CA ARG A 171 7.02 -14.99 10.56
C ARG A 171 6.01 -13.88 10.81
N ARG A 172 6.18 -12.70 10.23
CA ARG A 172 5.27 -11.56 10.43
C ARG A 172 3.88 -11.82 9.89
N SER A 173 3.78 -12.41 8.70
CA SER A 173 2.48 -12.82 8.16
C SER A 173 1.81 -13.84 9.06
N LYS A 174 2.57 -14.81 9.59
CA LYS A 174 2.03 -15.77 10.54
C LYS A 174 1.55 -15.09 11.83
N ASP A 175 2.39 -14.25 12.43
CA ASP A 175 2.08 -13.53 13.68
C ASP A 175 0.81 -12.69 13.50
N ALA A 176 0.70 -11.91 12.41
CA ALA A 176 -0.49 -11.12 12.08
C ALA A 176 -1.75 -11.99 11.93
N ASN A 177 -1.66 -13.14 11.26
CA ASN A 177 -2.80 -14.04 11.07
C ASN A 177 -3.18 -14.79 12.37
N ASP A 178 -2.21 -15.17 13.20
CA ASP A 178 -2.45 -15.81 14.50
C ASP A 178 -3.17 -14.84 15.45
N ASP A 179 -2.76 -13.58 15.42
CA ASP A 179 -3.35 -12.48 16.21
C ASP A 179 -4.65 -11.95 15.59
N ARG A 180 -5.07 -12.49 14.44
CA ARG A 180 -6.28 -12.10 13.69
C ARG A 180 -6.31 -10.63 13.31
N GLN A 181 -5.15 -10.07 13.01
CA GLN A 181 -5.03 -8.68 12.56
C GLN A 181 -5.71 -8.47 11.21
N THR A 182 -6.34 -7.32 11.07
CA THR A 182 -6.72 -6.75 9.78
C THR A 182 -5.48 -6.32 8.98
N VAL A 183 -5.64 -6.03 7.69
CA VAL A 183 -4.56 -5.46 6.86
C VAL A 183 -4.06 -4.14 7.46
N ALA A 184 -4.97 -3.29 7.95
CA ALA A 184 -4.62 -2.00 8.57
C ALA A 184 -3.85 -2.16 9.88
N GLU A 185 -4.26 -3.08 10.77
CA GLU A 185 -3.54 -3.35 12.01
C GLU A 185 -2.14 -3.95 11.75
N ALA A 186 -2.04 -4.86 10.77
CA ALA A 186 -0.75 -5.40 10.37
C ALA A 186 0.16 -4.36 9.70
N PHE A 187 -0.42 -3.44 8.94
CA PHE A 187 0.30 -2.30 8.38
C PHE A 187 0.90 -1.42 9.49
N ALA A 188 0.08 -1.06 10.49
CA ALA A 188 0.54 -0.32 11.66
C ALA A 188 1.65 -1.05 12.46
N ASP A 189 1.58 -2.38 12.62
CA ASP A 189 2.67 -3.15 13.25
C ASP A 189 3.98 -3.07 12.45
N VAL A 190 3.89 -3.12 11.11
CA VAL A 190 5.08 -2.99 10.25
C VAL A 190 5.67 -1.60 10.34
N VAL A 191 4.85 -0.54 10.39
CA VAL A 191 5.32 0.84 10.66
C VAL A 191 6.06 0.90 11.98
N ALA A 192 5.43 0.43 13.07
CA ALA A 192 6.06 0.42 14.40
C ALA A 192 7.37 -0.39 14.41
N TYR A 193 7.45 -1.48 13.63
CA TYR A 193 8.70 -2.22 13.47
C TYR A 193 9.78 -1.43 12.72
N ILE A 194 9.43 -0.70 11.67
CA ILE A 194 10.35 0.15 10.91
C ILE A 194 10.87 1.29 11.78
N GLU A 195 10.02 1.94 12.57
CA GLU A 195 10.41 2.96 13.54
C GLU A 195 11.40 2.42 14.58
N ARG A 196 11.17 1.21 15.12
CA ARG A 196 12.11 0.54 16.03
C ARG A 196 13.48 0.26 15.40
N ARG A 197 13.60 0.26 14.06
CA ARG A 197 14.89 0.16 13.33
C ARG A 197 15.59 1.51 13.15
N GLY A 198 15.02 2.58 13.71
CA GLY A 198 15.54 3.94 13.66
C GLY A 198 15.18 4.69 12.39
N PHE A 199 14.10 4.32 11.71
CA PHE A 199 13.52 5.15 10.66
C PHE A 199 12.53 6.13 11.28
N THR A 200 12.39 7.30 10.68
CA THR A 200 11.36 8.29 11.02
C THR A 200 10.49 8.56 9.80
N GLU A 201 9.25 8.97 10.02
CA GLU A 201 8.37 9.36 8.93
C GLU A 201 8.96 10.55 8.17
N PHE A 202 8.85 10.52 6.85
CA PHE A 202 9.15 11.65 6.01
C PHE A 202 7.95 12.58 6.03
N ASP A 203 8.13 13.71 6.72
CA ASP A 203 7.20 14.83 6.69
C ASP A 203 7.57 15.71 5.49
N ASP A 204 6.69 15.75 4.50
CA ASP A 204 6.84 16.61 3.33
C ASP A 204 6.51 18.08 3.62
N GLY A 205 6.10 18.39 4.86
CA GLY A 205 5.74 19.73 5.32
C GLY A 205 4.38 20.19 4.80
N THR A 206 3.58 19.32 4.18
CA THR A 206 2.23 19.64 3.68
C THR A 206 1.12 19.38 4.70
N GLY A 207 1.47 19.00 5.94
CA GLY A 207 0.53 18.64 6.99
C GLY A 207 -0.64 19.63 7.12
N ASP A 208 -1.82 19.17 6.68
CA ASP A 208 -3.18 19.64 6.97
C ASP A 208 -3.31 21.12 7.39
N ASP A 209 -2.92 22.03 6.50
CA ASP A 209 -3.52 23.37 6.50
C ASP A 209 -4.65 23.33 5.46
N ASP A 210 -5.89 23.53 5.91
CA ASP A 210 -7.14 23.56 5.12
C ASP A 210 -7.18 24.72 4.10
N GLY A 211 -6.13 24.90 3.30
CA GLY A 211 -5.92 26.02 2.41
C GLY A 211 -5.19 25.64 1.13
N ASP A 212 -5.98 25.31 0.10
CA ASP A 212 -5.70 25.51 -1.33
C ASP A 212 -4.24 25.88 -1.70
N GLY A 213 -3.44 24.88 -2.06
CA GLY A 213 -2.08 25.12 -2.58
C GLY A 213 -1.23 23.87 -2.66
N GLY A 214 -1.30 23.16 -3.80
CA GLY A 214 -0.47 21.99 -4.08
C GLY A 214 1.02 22.30 -3.95
N GLY A 215 1.69 21.58 -3.05
CA GLY A 215 3.15 21.51 -2.97
C GLY A 215 3.56 20.06 -2.85
N ALA A 216 4.04 19.46 -3.94
CA ALA A 216 4.70 18.17 -3.88
C ALA A 216 6.11 18.39 -3.33
N ALA A 217 6.46 17.79 -2.18
CA ALA A 217 7.84 17.77 -1.76
C ALA A 217 8.63 16.76 -2.60
N LEU A 218 9.82 17.20 -2.97
CA LEU A 218 10.83 16.41 -3.67
C LEU A 218 11.25 15.21 -2.80
N ILE A 219 10.91 14.01 -3.24
CA ILE A 219 11.59 12.78 -2.80
C ILE A 219 12.94 12.75 -3.54
N PRO A 220 14.06 12.54 -2.85
CA PRO A 220 15.39 12.46 -3.48
C PRO A 220 15.54 11.27 -4.44
#